data_AF-A0A2E2NAG7-F1
#
_entry.id   AF-A0A2E2NAG7-F1
#
_cell.length_a   1.000
_cell.length_b   1.000
_cell.length_c   1.000
_cell.angle_alpha   90.00
_cell.angle_beta   90.00
_cell.angle_gamma   90.00
#
_symmetry.space_group_name_H-M   'P 1'
#
loop_
_entity.id
_entity.type
_entity.pdbx_description
1 polymer ?
#
loop_
_entity_poly.entity_id
_entity_poly.type
_entity_poly.pdbx_seq_one_letter_code
_entity_poly.pdbx_strand_id
1 'polypeptide(L)'
;MSAVIYKAGQGYWVRALSAVFFGVLVLAAAAWGWAQAGAFDLPVAAYTYRVSNAAGDIAPGQTLELRDLSLDGSDTYVTIGTGVIENVEQINTEDARVRLGSIAPANEDADVTSVKRLAGAAGAPYAARVESFDTHRVFPPVYLQAAVAGAIILIGAVALYWFVGANPKSCEFLIATDGEMRKVNWSTPREIRGSTIVVIVAAFLIAAILWIIDLGFQQTFDAIGVLET
;
A
#
# COMPACT_ATOMS: atom_id res chain seq x y z
N MET A 1 -44.81 7.02 13.47
CA MET A 1 -43.85 7.56 12.48
C MET A 1 -44.53 8.76 11.83
N SER A 2 -44.09 9.99 12.12
CA SER A 2 -44.65 11.17 11.45
C SER A 2 -44.19 11.13 9.99
N ALA A 3 -45.12 11.02 9.06
CA ALA A 3 -44.82 11.10 7.63
C ALA A 3 -44.40 12.54 7.31
N VAL A 4 -43.08 12.81 7.35
CA VAL A 4 -42.52 14.04 6.82
C VAL A 4 -42.74 14.01 5.31
N ILE A 5 -43.62 14.88 4.81
CA ILE A 5 -43.89 15.00 3.39
C ILE A 5 -42.66 15.65 2.75
N TYR A 6 -41.81 14.84 2.12
CA TYR A 6 -40.66 15.33 1.36
C TYR A 6 -41.13 16.17 0.18
N LYS A 7 -40.52 17.34 -0.03
CA LYS A 7 -40.70 18.07 -1.29
C LYS A 7 -40.06 17.24 -2.42
N ALA A 8 -40.68 17.23 -3.59
CA ALA A 8 -40.12 16.55 -4.76
C ALA A 8 -38.67 17.03 -5.01
N GLY A 9 -37.72 16.09 -5.04
CA GLY A 9 -36.29 16.37 -5.23
C GLY A 9 -35.48 16.68 -3.96
N GLN A 10 -36.11 16.72 -2.77
CA GLN A 10 -35.39 16.98 -1.51
C GLN A 10 -34.40 15.84 -1.20
N GLY A 11 -33.13 16.20 -1.05
CA GLY A 11 -32.06 15.23 -0.73
C GLY A 11 -31.46 14.48 -1.92
N TYR A 12 -31.87 14.79 -3.16
CA TYR A 12 -31.28 14.20 -4.37
C TYR A 12 -29.76 14.41 -4.42
N TRP A 13 -29.32 15.67 -4.28
CA TRP A 13 -27.89 16.03 -4.31
C TRP A 13 -27.11 15.41 -3.17
N VAL A 14 -27.69 15.33 -1.97
CA VAL A 14 -27.06 14.67 -0.82
C VAL A 14 -26.82 13.19 -1.12
N ARG A 15 -27.82 12.47 -1.62
CA ARG A 15 -27.68 11.05 -1.99
C ARG A 15 -26.65 10.84 -3.09
N ALA A 16 -26.69 11.67 -4.13
CA ALA A 16 -25.76 11.61 -5.24
C ALA A 16 -24.31 11.87 -4.79
N LEU A 17 -24.08 12.95 -4.04
CA LEU A 17 -22.76 13.31 -3.55
C LEU A 17 -22.23 12.29 -2.53
N SER A 18 -23.08 11.76 -1.65
CA SER A 18 -22.68 10.68 -0.74
C SER A 18 -22.31 9.40 -1.48
N ALA A 19 -23.06 9.04 -2.53
CA ALA A 19 -22.73 7.88 -3.37
C ALA A 19 -21.41 8.08 -4.12
N VAL A 20 -21.19 9.27 -4.71
CA VAL A 20 -19.94 9.61 -5.39
C VAL A 20 -18.77 9.59 -4.42
N PHE A 21 -18.89 10.23 -3.26
CA PHE A 21 -17.85 10.26 -2.24
C PHE A 21 -17.48 8.85 -1.76
N PHE A 22 -18.48 8.03 -1.42
CA PHE A 22 -18.25 6.65 -1.03
C PHE A 22 -17.63 5.82 -2.15
N GLY A 23 -18.09 6.01 -3.39
CA GLY A 23 -17.53 5.35 -4.58
C GLY A 23 -16.05 5.70 -4.78
N VAL A 24 -15.68 6.97 -4.64
CA VAL A 24 -14.27 7.40 -4.70
C VAL A 24 -13.44 6.74 -3.60
N LEU A 25 -13.95 6.64 -2.37
CA LEU A 25 -13.25 5.96 -1.28
C LEU A 25 -13.04 4.46 -1.57
N VAL A 26 -14.06 3.79 -2.11
CA VAL A 26 -13.96 2.37 -2.49
C VAL A 26 -12.93 2.17 -3.59
N LEU A 27 -12.91 3.02 -4.62
CA LEU A 27 -11.93 2.94 -5.70
C LEU A 27 -10.50 3.23 -5.19
N ALA A 28 -10.33 4.21 -4.31
CA ALA A 28 -9.05 4.48 -3.67
C ALA A 28 -8.57 3.29 -2.83
N ALA A 29 -9.47 2.66 -2.05
CA ALA A 29 -9.16 1.46 -1.29
C ALA A 29 -8.79 0.27 -2.19
N ALA A 30 -9.47 0.11 -3.33
CA ALA A 30 -9.17 -0.94 -4.30
C ALA A 30 -7.80 -0.72 -4.96
N ALA A 31 -7.47 0.52 -5.33
CA ALA A 31 -6.15 0.89 -5.87
C ALA A 31 -5.04 0.66 -4.84
N TRP A 32 -5.28 1.01 -3.58
CA TRP A 32 -4.35 0.68 -2.49
C TRP A 32 -4.20 -0.83 -2.30
N GLY A 33 -5.29 -1.58 -2.28
CA GLY A 33 -5.28 -3.05 -2.15
C GLY A 33 -4.53 -3.75 -3.28
N TRP A 34 -4.65 -3.25 -4.51
CA TRP A 34 -3.87 -3.70 -5.67
C TRP A 34 -2.37 -3.53 -5.42
N ALA A 35 -1.94 -2.34 -4.97
CA ALA A 35 -0.54 -2.07 -4.67
C ALA A 35 0.00 -2.97 -3.54
N GLN A 36 -0.78 -3.19 -2.48
CA GLN A 36 -0.39 -4.08 -1.39
C GLN A 36 -0.27 -5.54 -1.85
N ALA A 37 -1.20 -6.03 -2.67
CA ALA A 37 -1.14 -7.38 -3.22
C ALA A 37 0.08 -7.58 -4.15
N GLY A 38 0.55 -6.52 -4.81
CA GLY A 38 1.76 -6.56 -5.62
C GLY A 38 3.07 -6.54 -4.85
N ALA A 39 3.07 -6.01 -3.62
CA ALA A 39 4.22 -6.07 -2.74
C ALA A 39 4.44 -7.47 -2.12
N PHE A 40 3.47 -8.38 -2.27
CA PHE A 40 3.58 -9.73 -1.74
C PHE A 40 4.36 -10.64 -2.70
N ASP A 41 5.49 -11.16 -2.25
CA ASP A 41 6.28 -12.11 -3.02
C ASP A 41 5.69 -13.52 -2.94
N LEU A 42 5.21 -13.98 -4.09
CA LEU A 42 4.65 -15.31 -4.23
C LEU A 42 5.76 -16.35 -4.35
N PRO A 43 5.55 -17.57 -3.81
CA PRO A 43 6.52 -18.64 -3.97
C PRO A 43 6.76 -18.92 -5.46
N VAL A 44 8.01 -19.16 -5.79
CA VAL A 44 8.45 -19.51 -7.13
C VAL A 44 8.17 -21.00 -7.37
N ALA A 45 7.55 -21.32 -8.51
CA ALA A 45 7.27 -22.70 -8.90
C ALA A 45 8.36 -23.27 -9.82
N ALA A 46 8.98 -22.44 -10.65
CA ALA A 46 10.03 -22.85 -11.56
C ALA A 46 10.92 -21.67 -11.97
N TYR A 47 12.15 -21.99 -12.33
CA TYR A 47 13.14 -21.04 -12.84
C TYR A 47 13.49 -21.40 -14.27
N THR A 48 13.37 -20.46 -15.20
CA THR A 48 13.70 -20.67 -16.61
C THR A 48 14.93 -19.86 -16.97
N TYR A 49 15.97 -20.53 -17.43
CA TYR A 49 17.20 -19.93 -17.91
C TYR A 49 17.24 -20.05 -19.43
N ARG A 50 17.41 -18.93 -20.12
CA ARG A 50 17.82 -18.93 -21.52
C ARG A 50 19.34 -18.98 -21.55
N VAL A 51 19.86 -20.01 -22.20
CA VAL A 51 21.30 -20.23 -22.31
C VAL A 51 21.75 -20.26 -23.75
N SER A 52 22.95 -19.74 -24.00
CA SER A 52 23.65 -19.81 -25.28
C SER A 52 25.02 -20.48 -25.11
N ASN A 53 25.60 -20.91 -26.23
CA ASN A 53 26.84 -21.70 -26.26
C ASN A 53 26.75 -22.96 -25.39
N ALA A 54 25.62 -23.68 -25.46
CA ALA A 54 25.44 -24.93 -24.74
C ALA A 54 26.38 -26.00 -25.30
N ALA A 55 27.44 -26.33 -24.56
CA ALA A 55 28.35 -27.41 -24.90
C ALA A 55 27.99 -28.64 -24.06
N GLY A 56 27.43 -29.68 -24.70
CA GLY A 56 27.05 -30.96 -24.10
C GLY A 56 25.55 -31.25 -24.11
N ASP A 57 25.20 -32.52 -23.95
CA ASP A 57 23.80 -32.97 -23.85
C ASP A 57 23.32 -32.98 -22.40
N ILE A 58 22.10 -32.47 -22.18
CA ILE A 58 21.41 -32.49 -20.90
C ILE A 58 20.05 -33.15 -21.02
N ALA A 59 19.72 -33.97 -20.03
CA ALA A 59 18.45 -34.66 -19.93
C ALA A 59 17.66 -34.18 -18.70
N PRO A 60 16.31 -34.20 -18.76
CA PRO A 60 15.47 -33.97 -17.58
C PRO A 60 15.88 -34.89 -16.42
N GLY A 61 15.90 -34.34 -15.21
CA GLY A 61 16.28 -35.04 -13.97
C GLY A 61 17.76 -34.95 -13.59
N GLN A 62 18.62 -34.36 -14.44
CA GLN A 62 20.02 -34.10 -14.08
C GLN A 62 20.16 -32.86 -13.19
N THR A 63 21.17 -32.87 -12.31
CA THR A 63 21.51 -31.73 -11.46
C THR A 63 22.49 -30.81 -12.18
N LEU A 64 22.17 -29.53 -12.24
CA LEU A 64 23.05 -28.47 -12.73
C LEU A 64 23.53 -27.60 -11.57
N GLU A 65 24.81 -27.24 -11.62
CA GLU A 65 25.42 -26.23 -10.78
C GLU A 65 25.22 -24.85 -11.41
N LEU A 66 24.66 -23.94 -10.63
CA LEU A 66 24.48 -22.53 -10.95
C LEU A 66 25.74 -21.79 -10.50
N ARG A 67 26.43 -21.08 -11.41
CA ARG A 67 27.67 -20.36 -11.07
C ARG A 67 27.60 -18.87 -11.43
N ASP A 68 28.11 -18.02 -10.54
CA ASP A 68 28.39 -16.58 -10.80
C ASP A 68 29.89 -16.38 -11.01
N LEU A 69 30.27 -15.22 -11.53
CA LEU A 69 31.62 -14.69 -11.40
C LEU A 69 31.92 -14.32 -9.94
N SER A 70 33.10 -14.68 -9.46
CA SER A 70 33.62 -14.28 -8.16
C SER A 70 33.73 -12.75 -8.03
N LEU A 71 33.39 -12.22 -6.86
CA LEU A 71 33.49 -10.79 -6.53
C LEU A 71 34.93 -10.25 -6.51
N ASP A 72 35.95 -11.12 -6.55
CA ASP A 72 37.37 -10.76 -6.45
C ASP A 72 37.98 -10.31 -7.80
N GLY A 73 37.16 -10.07 -8.83
CA GLY A 73 37.60 -9.64 -10.15
C GLY A 73 38.41 -10.67 -10.94
N SER A 74 38.60 -11.88 -10.40
CA SER A 74 39.11 -13.02 -11.17
C SER A 74 37.97 -13.67 -11.96
N ASP A 75 38.24 -14.15 -13.17
CA ASP A 75 37.29 -14.89 -14.05
C ASP A 75 37.00 -16.31 -13.53
N THR A 76 36.93 -16.44 -12.20
CA THR A 76 36.70 -17.68 -11.48
C THR A 76 35.20 -17.77 -11.17
N TYR A 77 34.60 -18.88 -11.58
CA TYR A 77 33.18 -19.13 -11.34
C TYR A 77 32.97 -19.78 -9.97
N VAL A 78 32.08 -19.22 -9.15
CA VAL A 78 31.71 -19.75 -7.82
C VAL A 78 30.31 -20.34 -7.89
N THR A 79 30.13 -21.53 -7.31
CA THR A 79 28.83 -22.21 -7.27
C THR A 79 27.89 -21.52 -6.27
N ILE A 80 26.79 -20.97 -6.78
CA ILE A 80 25.73 -20.27 -6.05
C ILE A 80 24.67 -21.25 -5.56
N GLY A 81 24.44 -22.34 -6.30
CA GLY A 81 23.41 -23.31 -5.98
C GLY A 81 23.37 -24.48 -6.96
N THR A 82 22.49 -25.43 -6.68
CA THR A 82 22.22 -26.56 -7.58
C THR A 82 20.73 -26.60 -7.91
N GLY A 83 20.39 -26.94 -9.15
CA GLY A 83 19.00 -27.07 -9.58
C GLY A 83 18.79 -28.34 -10.40
N VAL A 84 17.62 -28.95 -10.26
CA VAL A 84 17.25 -30.14 -11.03
C VAL A 84 16.51 -29.71 -12.28
N ILE A 85 16.93 -30.22 -13.44
CA ILE A 85 16.29 -29.95 -14.73
C ILE A 85 14.92 -30.61 -14.76
N GLU A 86 13.87 -29.82 -14.93
CA GLU A 86 12.51 -30.31 -15.18
C GLU A 86 12.28 -30.48 -16.68
N ASN A 87 12.74 -29.51 -17.50
CA ASN A 87 12.58 -29.56 -18.94
C ASN A 87 13.70 -28.79 -19.66
N VAL A 88 14.03 -29.23 -20.88
CA VAL A 88 14.98 -28.57 -21.78
C VAL A 88 14.30 -28.39 -23.14
N GLU A 89 14.08 -27.15 -23.54
CA GLU A 89 13.56 -26.79 -24.85
C GLU A 89 14.71 -26.20 -25.69
N GLN A 90 15.18 -26.92 -26.70
CA GLN A 90 16.20 -26.40 -27.63
C GLN A 90 15.56 -25.40 -28.59
N ILE A 91 16.13 -24.19 -28.68
CA ILE A 91 15.68 -23.17 -29.63
C ILE A 91 16.47 -23.31 -30.95
N ASN A 92 17.80 -23.43 -30.85
CA ASN A 92 18.74 -23.61 -31.96
C ASN A 92 19.88 -24.55 -31.52
N THR A 93 20.84 -24.81 -32.41
CA THR A 93 22.04 -25.63 -32.12
C THR A 93 22.88 -25.09 -30.94
N GLU A 94 22.87 -23.77 -30.71
CA GLU A 94 23.66 -23.12 -29.66
C GLU A 94 22.81 -22.55 -28.52
N ASP A 95 21.49 -22.40 -28.72
CA ASP A 95 20.56 -21.76 -27.78
C ASP A 95 19.55 -22.76 -27.21
N ALA A 96 19.39 -22.78 -25.90
CA ALA A 96 18.40 -23.62 -25.21
C ALA A 96 17.70 -22.86 -24.08
N ARG A 97 16.47 -23.29 -23.75
CA ARG A 97 15.76 -22.91 -22.54
C ARG A 97 15.79 -24.07 -21.57
N VAL A 98 16.41 -23.86 -20.42
CA VAL A 98 16.49 -24.86 -19.35
C VAL A 98 15.56 -24.43 -18.24
N ARG A 99 14.57 -25.26 -17.94
CA ARG A 99 13.65 -25.05 -16.83
C ARG A 99 14.06 -25.92 -15.65
N LEU A 100 14.32 -25.28 -14.51
CA LEU A 100 14.64 -25.92 -13.24
C LEU A 100 13.42 -25.85 -12.31
N GLY A 101 12.99 -26.99 -11.79
CA GLY A 101 11.79 -27.06 -10.93
C GLY A 101 12.05 -26.56 -9.50
N SER A 102 13.24 -26.81 -8.97
CA SER A 102 13.66 -26.32 -7.66
C SER A 102 15.15 -26.04 -7.66
N ILE A 103 15.55 -24.97 -6.97
CA ILE A 103 16.96 -24.63 -6.76
C ILE A 103 17.26 -24.74 -5.27
N ALA A 104 18.28 -25.52 -4.94
CA ALA A 104 18.89 -25.56 -3.63
C ALA A 104 20.07 -24.56 -3.62
N PRO A 105 19.97 -23.42 -2.91
CA PRO A 105 21.08 -22.49 -2.79
C PRO A 105 22.25 -23.14 -2.04
N ALA A 106 23.48 -22.80 -2.42
CA ALA A 106 24.69 -23.34 -1.81
C ALA A 106 24.95 -22.73 -0.41
N ASN A 107 24.48 -21.49 -0.18
CA ASN A 107 24.56 -20.76 1.09
C ASN A 107 23.26 -19.95 1.32
N GLU A 108 22.97 -19.58 2.56
CA GLU A 108 21.76 -18.83 2.95
C GLU A 108 21.70 -17.42 2.30
N ASP A 109 22.86 -16.83 2.00
CA ASP A 109 23.02 -15.52 1.34
C ASP A 109 23.19 -15.61 -0.20
N ALA A 110 23.03 -16.80 -0.79
CA ALA A 110 23.30 -17.02 -2.21
C ALA A 110 22.17 -16.45 -3.08
N ASP A 111 22.46 -15.41 -3.87
CA ASP A 111 21.52 -14.83 -4.82
C ASP A 111 21.35 -15.70 -6.07
N VAL A 112 20.32 -16.54 -6.05
CA VAL A 112 19.96 -17.46 -7.13
C VAL A 112 19.56 -16.73 -8.44
N THR A 113 19.39 -15.40 -8.41
CA THR A 113 19.05 -14.60 -9.59
C THR A 113 20.26 -14.08 -10.36
N SER A 114 21.48 -14.11 -9.79
CA SER A 114 22.70 -13.56 -10.42
C SER A 114 23.47 -14.57 -11.29
N VAL A 115 22.88 -15.73 -11.61
CA VAL A 115 23.54 -16.83 -12.32
C VAL A 115 23.99 -16.41 -13.72
N LYS A 116 25.29 -16.56 -14.01
CA LYS A 116 25.88 -16.24 -15.33
C LYS A 116 26.26 -17.47 -16.13
N ARG A 117 26.43 -18.63 -15.47
CA ARG A 117 26.78 -19.88 -16.12
C ARG A 117 26.07 -21.07 -15.49
N LEU A 118 25.54 -21.95 -16.34
CA LEU A 118 25.10 -23.28 -15.94
C LEU A 118 26.23 -24.28 -16.23
N ALA A 119 26.52 -25.14 -15.26
CA ALA A 119 27.49 -26.22 -15.43
C ALA A 119 26.86 -27.55 -14.99
N GLY A 120 27.24 -28.65 -15.64
CA GLY A 120 26.92 -29.99 -15.14
C GLY A 120 27.62 -30.25 -13.81
N ALA A 121 27.01 -31.09 -12.96
CA ALA A 121 27.67 -31.61 -11.76
C ALA A 121 29.01 -32.28 -12.12
N ALA A 122 29.98 -32.23 -11.20
CA ALA A 122 31.35 -32.71 -11.40
C ALA A 122 31.42 -34.04 -12.19
N GLY A 123 31.89 -33.96 -13.45
CA GLY A 123 32.05 -35.11 -14.36
C GLY A 123 31.08 -35.16 -15.56
N ALA A 124 30.03 -34.33 -15.60
CA ALA A 124 29.19 -34.17 -16.77
C ALA A 124 29.67 -32.98 -17.64
N PRO A 125 29.99 -33.17 -18.93
CA PRO A 125 30.46 -32.11 -19.80
C PRO A 125 29.27 -31.26 -20.25
N TYR A 126 28.67 -30.50 -19.35
CA TYR A 126 27.69 -29.47 -19.71
C TYR A 126 28.19 -28.11 -19.24
N ALA A 127 28.29 -27.16 -20.16
CA ALA A 127 28.52 -25.77 -19.83
C ALA A 127 27.73 -24.90 -20.78
N ALA A 128 26.94 -23.98 -20.23
CA ALA A 128 26.19 -23.02 -21.02
C ALA A 128 26.22 -21.64 -20.35
N ARG A 129 26.27 -20.59 -21.16
CA ARG A 129 26.24 -19.20 -20.68
C ARG A 129 24.79 -18.77 -20.52
N VAL A 130 24.43 -18.17 -19.39
CA VAL A 130 23.08 -17.64 -19.16
C VAL A 130 22.97 -16.26 -19.81
N GLU A 131 21.97 -16.07 -20.67
CA GLU A 131 21.65 -14.79 -21.30
C GLU A 131 20.51 -14.06 -20.61
N SER A 132 19.47 -14.80 -20.20
CA SER A 132 18.33 -14.24 -19.49
C SER A 132 17.75 -15.24 -18.50
N PHE A 133 17.21 -14.71 -17.41
CA PHE A 133 16.57 -15.46 -16.34
C PHE A 133 15.12 -15.00 -16.21
N ASP A 134 14.20 -15.96 -16.15
CA ASP A 134 12.78 -15.72 -15.89
C ASP A 134 12.30 -16.59 -14.73
N THR A 135 11.58 -15.97 -13.79
CA THR A 135 11.06 -16.61 -12.58
C THR A 135 9.58 -16.85 -12.75
N HIS A 136 9.18 -18.13 -12.86
CA HIS A 136 7.78 -18.49 -12.96
C HIS A 136 7.19 -18.72 -11.56
N ARG A 137 6.35 -17.78 -11.11
CA ARG A 137 5.60 -17.88 -9.85
C ARG A 137 4.47 -18.91 -9.99
N VAL A 138 4.06 -19.55 -8.88
CA VAL A 138 2.98 -20.57 -8.86
C VAL A 138 1.69 -20.09 -9.52
N PHE A 139 1.37 -18.81 -9.36
CA PHE A 139 0.35 -18.13 -10.12
C PHE A 139 0.79 -16.69 -10.43
N PRO A 140 0.37 -16.13 -11.58
CA PRO A 140 0.65 -14.73 -11.90
C PRO A 140 0.16 -13.77 -10.80
N PRO A 141 1.00 -12.83 -10.34
CA PRO A 141 0.63 -11.88 -9.28
C PRO A 141 -0.56 -11.00 -9.66
N VAL A 142 -0.78 -10.79 -10.97
CA VAL A 142 -1.92 -10.05 -11.51
C VAL A 142 -3.25 -10.66 -11.08
N TYR A 143 -3.37 -11.98 -10.96
CA TYR A 143 -4.61 -12.61 -10.51
C TYR A 143 -4.90 -12.35 -9.03
N LEU A 144 -3.85 -12.30 -8.19
CA LEU A 144 -4.00 -11.92 -6.78
C LEU A 144 -4.44 -10.47 -6.65
N GLN A 145 -3.74 -9.58 -7.37
CA GLN A 145 -4.03 -8.16 -7.38
C GLN A 145 -5.47 -7.89 -7.85
N ALA A 146 -5.89 -8.54 -8.94
CA ALA A 146 -7.24 -8.43 -9.46
C ALA A 146 -8.30 -9.02 -8.51
N ALA A 147 -8.01 -10.14 -7.85
CA ALA A 147 -8.92 -10.74 -6.88
C ALA A 147 -9.12 -9.81 -5.66
N VAL A 148 -8.04 -9.25 -5.12
CA VAL A 148 -8.08 -8.33 -3.97
C VAL A 148 -8.83 -7.05 -4.34
N ALA A 149 -8.45 -6.39 -5.44
CA ALA A 149 -9.12 -5.16 -5.88
C ALA A 149 -10.60 -5.41 -6.23
N GLY A 150 -10.89 -6.52 -6.92
CA GLY A 150 -12.26 -6.92 -7.26
C GLY A 150 -13.12 -7.19 -6.03
N ALA A 151 -12.58 -7.87 -5.02
CA ALA A 151 -13.28 -8.11 -3.76
C ALA A 151 -13.60 -6.80 -3.03
N ILE A 152 -12.66 -5.86 -2.97
CA ILE A 152 -12.88 -4.54 -2.36
C ILE A 152 -13.99 -3.77 -3.10
N ILE A 153 -13.96 -3.75 -4.43
CA ILE A 153 -15.00 -3.09 -5.24
C ILE A 153 -16.37 -3.74 -5.02
N LEU A 154 -16.45 -5.07 -5.01
CA LEU A 154 -17.70 -5.79 -4.83
C LEU A 154 -18.31 -5.54 -3.45
N ILE A 155 -17.51 -5.68 -2.38
CA ILE A 155 -17.94 -5.39 -1.01
C ILE A 155 -18.31 -3.91 -0.88
N GLY A 156 -17.52 -3.01 -1.45
CA GLY A 156 -17.77 -1.58 -1.46
C GLY A 156 -19.05 -1.19 -2.20
N ALA A 157 -19.37 -1.84 -3.33
CA ALA A 157 -20.61 -1.62 -4.07
C ALA A 157 -21.84 -2.09 -3.28
N VAL A 158 -21.75 -3.25 -2.62
CA VAL A 158 -22.80 -3.75 -1.71
C VAL A 158 -22.99 -2.79 -0.53
N ALA A 159 -21.90 -2.33 0.08
CA ALA A 159 -21.93 -1.37 1.18
C ALA A 159 -22.52 -0.02 0.76
N LEU A 160 -22.17 0.49 -0.43
CA LEU A 160 -22.70 1.72 -1.01
C LEU A 160 -24.22 1.59 -1.24
N TYR A 161 -24.64 0.52 -1.89
CA TYR A 161 -26.06 0.24 -2.12
C TYR A 161 -26.83 0.15 -0.80
N TRP A 162 -26.26 -0.54 0.18
CA TRP A 162 -26.88 -0.66 1.50
C TRP A 162 -26.97 0.70 2.22
N PHE A 163 -25.89 1.48 2.23
CA PHE A 163 -25.82 2.75 2.96
C PHE A 163 -26.67 3.87 2.33
N VAL A 164 -26.64 4.00 0.99
CA VAL A 164 -27.34 5.09 0.28
C VAL A 164 -28.72 4.67 -0.25
N GLY A 165 -28.86 3.42 -0.70
CA GLY A 165 -30.07 2.94 -1.36
C GLY A 165 -31.04 2.24 -0.42
N ALA A 166 -30.55 1.36 0.45
CA ALA A 166 -31.39 0.49 1.26
C ALA A 166 -31.65 1.00 2.69
N ASN A 167 -30.75 1.81 3.26
CA ASN A 167 -30.84 2.28 4.63
C ASN A 167 -31.35 3.74 4.71
N PRO A 168 -32.68 3.97 4.88
CA PRO A 168 -33.24 5.31 4.86
C PRO A 168 -32.73 6.18 6.01
N LYS A 169 -32.40 5.60 7.17
CA LYS A 169 -31.98 6.37 8.36
C LYS A 169 -30.70 7.18 8.11
N SER A 170 -29.71 6.56 7.45
CA SER A 170 -28.46 7.22 7.11
C SER A 170 -28.69 8.39 6.15
N CYS A 171 -29.51 8.19 5.12
CA CYS A 171 -29.84 9.25 4.17
C CYS A 171 -30.69 10.37 4.80
N GLU A 172 -31.67 10.02 5.62
CA GLU A 172 -32.52 10.99 6.32
C GLU A 172 -31.70 11.88 7.26
N PHE A 173 -30.73 11.28 7.97
CA PHE A 173 -29.79 12.03 8.79
C PHE A 173 -28.98 13.01 7.96
N LEU A 174 -28.33 12.56 6.87
CA LEU A 174 -27.52 13.43 6.01
C LEU A 174 -28.34 14.55 5.36
N ILE A 175 -29.58 14.26 4.95
CA ILE A 175 -30.51 15.25 4.40
C ILE A 175 -30.93 16.26 5.47
N ALA A 176 -31.17 15.82 6.69
CA ALA A 176 -31.48 16.70 7.82
C ALA A 176 -30.28 17.60 8.17
N THR A 177 -29.06 17.05 8.16
CA THR A 177 -27.82 17.81 8.38
C THR A 177 -27.62 18.88 7.31
N ASP A 178 -27.82 18.55 6.02
CA ASP A 178 -27.77 19.54 4.92
C ASP A 178 -28.83 20.65 5.13
N GLY A 179 -30.04 20.27 5.53
CA GLY A 179 -31.10 21.21 5.87
C GLY A 179 -30.75 22.13 7.04
N GLU A 180 -30.06 21.61 8.06
CA GLU A 180 -29.61 22.38 9.22
C GLU A 180 -28.44 23.31 8.86
N MET A 181 -27.48 22.83 8.08
CA MET A 181 -26.34 23.62 7.59
C MET A 181 -26.80 24.78 6.71
N ARG A 182 -27.90 24.62 5.96
CA ARG A 182 -28.47 25.70 5.14
C ARG A 182 -29.09 26.84 5.95
N LYS A 183 -29.36 26.63 7.25
CA LYS A 183 -29.80 27.68 8.18
C LYS A 183 -28.62 28.50 8.69
N VAL A 184 -27.40 27.98 8.58
CA VAL A 184 -26.20 28.70 8.99
C VAL A 184 -25.96 29.81 7.96
N ASN A 185 -26.15 31.05 8.41
CA ASN A 185 -25.63 32.20 7.68
C ASN A 185 -24.11 32.23 7.88
N TRP A 186 -23.36 32.40 6.79
CA TRP A 186 -21.93 32.67 6.90
C TRP A 186 -21.75 34.12 7.33
N SER A 187 -21.12 34.32 8.49
CA SER A 187 -20.88 35.65 9.03
C SER A 187 -20.05 36.49 8.07
N THR A 188 -20.39 37.76 7.95
CA THR A 188 -19.61 38.69 7.12
C THR A 188 -18.26 38.99 7.79
N PRO A 189 -17.21 39.34 7.04
CA PRO A 189 -15.90 39.67 7.63
C PRO A 189 -15.97 40.85 8.63
N ARG A 190 -17.01 41.70 8.53
CA ARG A 190 -17.26 42.79 9.49
C ARG A 190 -17.78 42.26 10.83
N GLU A 191 -18.72 41.31 10.80
CA GLU A 191 -19.25 40.64 12.00
C GLU A 191 -18.17 39.83 12.70
N ILE A 192 -17.35 39.10 11.92
CA ILE A 192 -16.21 38.34 12.46
C ILE A 192 -15.26 39.30 13.19
N ARG A 193 -14.87 40.42 12.57
CA ARG A 193 -14.01 41.43 13.22
C ARG A 193 -14.65 41.99 14.49
N GLY A 194 -15.95 42.30 14.45
CA GLY A 194 -16.70 42.78 15.61
C GLY A 194 -16.65 41.77 16.77
N SER A 195 -16.97 40.51 16.51
CA SER A 195 -16.93 39.43 17.51
C SER A 195 -15.53 39.22 18.08
N THR A 196 -14.50 39.22 17.23
CA THR A 196 -13.11 39.03 17.67
C THR A 196 -12.63 40.19 18.55
N ILE A 197 -12.95 41.45 18.20
CA ILE A 197 -12.57 42.62 19.02
C ILE A 197 -13.21 42.56 20.40
N VAL A 198 -14.49 42.17 20.50
CA VAL A 198 -15.18 42.02 21.80
C VAL A 198 -14.47 41.01 22.69
N VAL A 199 -14.10 39.84 22.15
CA VAL A 199 -13.37 38.81 22.91
C VAL A 199 -11.99 39.30 23.33
N ILE A 200 -11.26 39.99 22.45
CA ILE A 200 -9.95 40.56 22.77
C ILE A 200 -10.05 41.54 23.93
N VAL A 201 -11.00 42.49 23.87
CA VAL A 201 -11.20 43.49 24.93
C VAL A 201 -11.60 42.83 26.25
N ALA A 202 -12.52 41.85 26.22
CA ALA A 202 -12.94 41.10 27.40
C ALA A 202 -11.75 40.35 28.04
N ALA A 203 -10.91 39.70 27.23
CA ALA A 203 -9.72 39.00 27.70
C ALA A 203 -8.72 39.96 28.38
N PHE A 204 -8.47 41.13 27.79
CA PHE A 204 -7.60 42.16 28.39
C PHE A 204 -8.18 42.74 29.69
N LEU A 205 -9.50 42.92 29.76
CA LEU A 205 -10.18 43.38 30.99
C LEU A 205 -10.01 42.37 32.12
N ILE A 206 -10.24 41.08 31.84
CA ILE A 206 -10.04 40.01 32.82
C ILE A 206 -8.58 39.95 33.25
N ALA A 207 -7.63 40.01 32.31
CA ALA A 207 -6.20 40.03 32.62
C ALA A 207 -5.81 41.23 33.50
N ALA A 208 -6.34 42.42 33.23
CA ALA A 208 -6.10 43.61 34.04
C ALA A 208 -6.68 43.47 35.47
N ILE A 209 -7.89 42.91 35.61
CA ILE A 209 -8.50 42.67 36.92
C ILE A 209 -7.68 41.65 37.71
N LEU A 210 -7.30 40.53 37.08
CA LEU A 210 -6.44 39.53 37.72
C LEU A 210 -5.11 40.14 38.16
N TRP A 211 -4.48 40.95 37.31
CA TRP A 211 -3.24 41.64 37.66
C TRP A 211 -3.41 42.58 38.86
N ILE A 212 -4.52 43.32 38.96
CA ILE A 212 -4.81 44.19 40.11
C ILE A 212 -5.02 43.35 41.39
N ILE A 213 -5.77 42.27 41.29
CA ILE A 213 -6.03 41.36 42.42
C ILE A 213 -4.72 40.72 42.90
N ASP A 214 -3.88 40.26 41.97
CA ASP A 214 -2.57 39.68 42.26
C ASP A 214 -1.66 40.69 42.97
N LEU A 215 -1.63 41.95 42.51
CA LEU A 215 -0.90 43.03 43.20
C LEU A 215 -1.44 43.28 44.62
N GLY A 216 -2.77 43.28 44.79
CA GLY A 216 -3.39 43.43 46.10
C GLY A 216 -3.05 42.29 47.05
N PHE A 217 -3.03 41.05 46.56
CA PHE A 217 -2.59 39.89 47.35
C PHE A 217 -1.11 39.93 47.68
N GLN A 218 -0.24 40.27 46.72
CA GLN A 218 1.19 40.46 46.97
C GLN A 218 1.42 41.45 48.11
N GLN A 219 0.85 42.65 48.02
CA GLN A 219 0.97 43.67 49.06
C GLN A 219 0.42 43.21 50.41
N THR A 220 -0.70 42.49 50.43
CA THR A 220 -1.31 41.98 51.67
C THR A 220 -0.44 40.91 52.32
N PHE A 221 0.13 39.99 51.54
CA PHE A 221 0.99 38.92 52.04
C PHE A 221 2.37 39.43 52.47
N ASP A 222 2.92 40.43 51.78
CA ASP A 222 4.12 41.16 52.21
C ASP A 222 3.86 41.84 53.58
N ALA A 223 2.72 42.52 53.73
CA ALA A 223 2.38 43.24 54.95
C ALA A 223 2.20 42.33 56.18
N ILE A 224 1.73 41.09 55.97
CA ILE A 224 1.56 40.08 57.04
C ILE A 224 2.88 39.32 57.31
N GLY A 225 3.94 39.56 56.53
CA GLY A 225 5.24 38.93 56.69
C GLY A 225 5.27 37.47 56.23
N VAL A 226 4.36 37.08 55.34
CA VAL A 226 4.32 35.73 54.74
C VAL A 226 5.29 35.62 53.56
N LEU A 227 5.50 36.71 52.85
CA LEU A 227 6.43 36.79 51.73
C LEU A 227 7.78 37.34 52.23
N GLU A 228 8.84 36.54 52.08
CA GLU A 228 10.22 37.02 52.15
C GLU A 228 10.56 37.65 50.80
N THR A 229 10.34 38.96 50.67
CA THR A 229 10.79 39.74 49.50
C THR A 229 12.30 39.96 49.50
#